data_AF-A0A417QJY6-F1
#
_entry.id   AF-A0A417QJY6-F1
#
_cell.length_a   1.000
_cell.length_b   1.000
_cell.length_c   1.000
_cell.angle_alpha   90.00
_cell.angle_beta   90.00
_cell.angle_gamma   90.00
#
_symmetry.space_group_name_H-M   'P 1'
#
loop_
_entity.id
_entity.type
_entity.pdbx_description
1 polymer ?
#
loop_
_entity_poly.entity_id
_entity_poly.type
_entity_poly.pdbx_seq_one_letter_code
_entity_poly.pdbx_strand_id
1 'polypeptide(L)' 'MTQRKIALSIEEAADYTGIGRNTLRKLVEWKKLPVLKVGRKVLIKTDML' A
#
# COMPACT_ATOMS: atom_id res chain seq x y z
N MET A 1 17.10 -12.66 9.01
CA MET A 1 16.28 -11.51 9.44
C MET A 1 15.86 -10.72 8.21
N THR A 2 14.69 -11.02 7.64
CA THR A 2 14.17 -10.25 6.51
C THR A 2 13.59 -8.95 7.08
N GLN A 3 14.23 -7.81 6.80
CA GLN A 3 13.66 -6.51 7.15
C GLN A 3 12.29 -6.40 6.47
N ARG A 4 11.21 -6.46 7.25
CA ARG A 4 9.88 -6.12 6.75
C ARG A 4 9.89 -4.63 6.44
N LYS A 5 9.60 -4.27 5.19
CA LYS A 5 9.44 -2.87 4.81
C LYS A 5 8.27 -2.28 5.61
N ILE A 6 8.45 -1.08 6.14
CA ILE A 6 7.43 -0.36 6.95
C ILE A 6 6.20 0.00 6.09
N ALA A 7 6.42 0.22 4.80
CA ALA A 7 5.35 0.46 3.84
C ALA A 7 5.71 -0.12 2.47
N LEU A 8 4.68 -0.56 1.75
CA LEU A 8 4.74 -1.14 0.41
C LEU A 8 4.19 -0.15 -0.61
N SER A 9 4.73 -0.16 -1.82
CA SER A 9 4.07 0.48 -2.96
C SER A 9 2.73 -0.20 -3.29
N ILE A 10 1.88 0.44 -4.09
CA ILE A 10 0.61 -0.16 -4.53
C ILE A 10 0.84 -1.47 -5.32
N GLU A 11 1.94 -1.59 -6.05
CA GLU A 11 2.31 -2.81 -6.77
C GLU A 11 2.70 -3.92 -5.80
N GLU A 12 3.63 -3.64 -4.89
CA GLU A 12 4.04 -4.62 -3.86
C GLU A 12 2.86 -5.05 -2.98
N ALA A 13 1.96 -4.13 -2.64
CA ALA A 13 0.75 -4.44 -1.88
C ALA A 13 -0.24 -5.30 -2.69
N ALA A 14 -0.34 -5.08 -4.00
CA ALA A 14 -1.17 -5.92 -4.87
C ALA A 14 -0.63 -7.36 -4.94
N ASP A 15 0.69 -7.50 -5.08
CA ASP A 15 1.35 -8.80 -5.11
C ASP A 15 1.27 -9.53 -3.76
N TYR A 16 1.33 -8.78 -2.65
CA TYR A 16 1.23 -9.34 -1.30
C TYR A 16 -0.19 -9.76 -0.91
N THR A 17 -1.20 -8.96 -1.25
CA THR A 17 -2.60 -9.18 -0.83
C THR A 17 -3.44 -9.95 -1.85
N GLY A 18 -2.99 -10.00 -3.11
CA GLY A 18 -3.80 -10.45 -4.24
C GLY A 18 -4.91 -9.47 -4.66
N ILE A 19 -5.02 -8.30 -4.03
CA ILE A 19 -5.99 -7.27 -4.39
C ILE A 19 -5.48 -6.50 -5.62
N GLY A 20 -6.33 -6.33 -6.63
CA GLY A 20 -5.98 -5.57 -7.83
C GLY A 20 -5.55 -4.12 -7.53
N ARG A 21 -4.52 -3.65 -8.24
CA ARG A 21 -3.95 -2.29 -8.11
C ARG A 21 -5.01 -1.17 -8.19
N ASN A 22 -6.03 -1.34 -9.04
CA ASN A 22 -7.11 -0.36 -9.19
C ASN A 22 -8.00 -0.30 -7.94
N THR A 23 -8.27 -1.44 -7.31
CA THR A 23 -9.03 -1.50 -6.06
C THR A 23 -8.24 -0.84 -4.94
N LEU A 24 -6.94 -1.11 -4.83
CA LEU A 24 -6.07 -0.43 -3.87
C LEU A 24 -6.05 1.09 -4.09
N ARG A 25 -5.96 1.57 -5.34
CA ARG A 25 -6.05 3.01 -5.65
C ARG A 25 -7.38 3.61 -5.18
N LYS A 26 -8.52 2.96 -5.45
CA LYS A 26 -9.84 3.40 -4.99
C LYS A 26 -9.92 3.43 -3.45
N LEU A 27 -9.40 2.41 -2.77
CA LEU A 27 -9.39 2.36 -1.30
C LEU A 27 -8.55 3.49 -0.68
N VAL A 28 -7.43 3.82 -1.31
CA VAL A 28 -6.60 4.98 -0.94
C VAL A 28 -7.36 6.29 -1.17
N GLU A 29 -8.00 6.44 -2.33
CA GLU A 29 -8.79 7.62 -2.69
C GLU A 29 -9.97 7.83 -1.72
N TRP A 30 -10.65 6.74 -1.36
CA TRP A 30 -11.72 6.72 -0.36
C TRP A 30 -11.21 6.90 1.09
N LYS A 31 -9.90 7.06 1.29
CA LYS A 31 -9.24 7.19 2.61
C LYS A 31 -9.56 6.03 3.56
N LYS A 32 -9.83 4.84 3.01
CA LYS A 32 -10.11 3.61 3.79
C LYS A 32 -8.84 2.89 4.22
N LEU A 33 -7.71 3.17 3.57
CA LEU A 33 -6.40 2.61 3.92
C LEU A 33 -5.46 3.72 4.43
N PRO A 34 -4.69 3.46 5.51
CA PRO A 34 -3.65 4.38 5.93
C PRO A 34 -2.48 4.33 4.96
N VAL A 35 -2.17 5.49 4.38
CA VAL A 35 -1.08 5.66 3.44
C VAL A 35 -0.05 6.66 3.92
N LEU A 36 1.20 6.44 3.54
CA LEU A 36 2.28 7.42 3.62
C LEU A 36 2.47 8.06 2.24
N LYS A 37 2.38 9.38 2.18
CA LYS A 37 2.71 10.14 0.96
C LYS A 37 4.16 10.60 1.05
N VAL A 38 4.99 10.11 0.14
CA VAL A 38 6.40 10.50 0.03
C VAL A 38 6.61 11.15 -1.33
N GLY A 39 6.65 12.47 -1.36
CA GLY A 39 6.61 13.23 -2.61
C GLY A 39 5.35 12.89 -3.42
N ARG A 40 5.54 12.43 -4.67
CA ARG A 40 4.45 11.99 -5.56
C ARG A 40 4.04 10.53 -5.37
N LYS A 41 4.76 9.77 -4.54
CA LYS A 41 4.50 8.34 -4.32
C LYS A 41 3.55 8.15 -3.15
N VAL A 42 2.67 7.16 -3.30
CA VAL A 42 1.79 6.68 -2.25
C VAL A 42 2.27 5.30 -1.84
N LEU A 43 2.53 5.12 -0.54
CA LEU A 43 2.93 3.86 0.07
C LEU A 43 1.85 3.43 1.06
N ILE A 44 1.49 2.16 1.07
CA ILE A 44 0.53 1.53 1.98
C ILE A 44 1.32 0.96 3.16
N LYS A 45 0.94 1.28 4.39
CA LYS A 45 1.63 0.75 5.57
C LYS A 45 1.44 -0.77 5.65
N THR A 46 2.53 -1.50 5.86
CA THR A 46 2.53 -2.96 5.93
C THR A 46 1.81 -3.47 7.18
N ASP A 47 1.77 -2.69 8.26
CA ASP A 47 1.11 -3.08 9.51
C ASP A 47 -0.41 -3.32 9.38
N MET A 48 -1.01 -2.94 8.24
CA MET A 48 -2.42 -3.11 7.92
C MET A 48 -2.71 -4.18 6.86
N LEU A 49 -1.68 -4.85 6.33
CA LEU A 49 -1.78 -5.88 5.29
C LEU A 49 -1.36 -7.24 5.84
#